data_AF-A0A246ACP0-F1
#
_entry.id   AF-A0A246ACP0-F1
#
_cell.length_a   1.000
_cell.length_b   1.000
_cell.length_c   1.000
_cell.angle_alpha   90.00
_cell.angle_beta   90.00
_cell.angle_gamma   90.00
#
_symmetry.space_group_name_H-M   'P 1'
#
loop_
_entity.id
_entity.type
_entity.pdbx_description
1 polymer ?
#
loop_
_entity_poly.entity_id
_entity_poly.type
_entity_poly.pdbx_seq_one_letter_code
_entity_poly.pdbx_strand_id
1 'polypeptide(L)'
;MKKISLIIACCSILFSACNSDKKKEAAGGQQDTTLVPEAAVQKKTDPITGKLSVIGEPKLGGPINMRFSVYNNSDTVAKFCIWHTPFEKLSSKYLDVNLEDYTPVDYKGAMAKRMMPPPADSYRKLNAGDSTSADFNLADAYHITKAGNYTIKYNSATVSGIVMTDSLKIYVGH
;
A
#
# COMPACT_ATOMS: atom_id res chain seq x y z
N MET A 1 -10.63 25.32 -50.56
CA MET A 1 -11.11 24.08 -49.91
C MET A 1 -11.73 24.49 -48.57
N LYS A 2 -13.01 24.86 -48.58
CA LYS A 2 -14.18 24.13 -48.03
C LYS A 2 -14.17 23.91 -46.50
N LYS A 3 -14.78 24.89 -45.82
CA LYS A 3 -15.60 24.91 -44.59
C LYS A 3 -15.56 23.68 -43.67
N ILE A 4 -15.16 23.89 -42.42
CA ILE A 4 -15.34 22.96 -41.29
C ILE A 4 -16.68 23.30 -40.63
N SER A 5 -17.63 22.37 -40.68
CA SER A 5 -18.93 22.47 -39.98
C SER A 5 -18.84 21.82 -38.60
N LEU A 6 -19.39 22.56 -37.64
CA LEU A 6 -19.77 22.17 -36.28
C LEU A 6 -20.93 21.16 -36.32
N ILE A 7 -20.83 20.02 -35.64
CA ILE A 7 -22.01 19.24 -35.20
C ILE A 7 -21.80 18.78 -33.75
N ILE A 8 -22.60 19.39 -32.88
CA ILE A 8 -22.90 18.99 -31.51
C ILE A 8 -23.89 17.83 -31.58
N ALA A 9 -23.65 16.76 -30.81
CA ALA A 9 -24.65 15.73 -30.55
C ALA A 9 -24.68 15.40 -29.05
N CYS A 10 -25.60 16.05 -28.34
CA CYS A 10 -26.09 15.66 -27.02
C CYS A 10 -26.99 14.43 -27.15
N CYS A 11 -26.71 13.36 -26.39
CA CYS A 11 -27.67 12.30 -26.09
C CYS A 11 -27.66 12.02 -24.57
N SER A 12 -28.48 12.77 -23.85
CA SER A 12 -29.24 12.30 -22.68
C SER A 12 -30.30 11.29 -23.19
N ILE A 13 -30.81 10.26 -22.51
CA ILE A 13 -31.39 10.09 -21.16
C ILE A 13 -31.40 8.54 -20.91
N LEU A 14 -31.44 7.98 -19.70
CA LEU A 14 -32.66 7.68 -18.93
C LEU A 14 -32.28 7.16 -17.54
N PHE A 15 -32.78 7.83 -16.50
CA PHE A 15 -32.79 7.35 -15.12
C PHE A 15 -33.92 6.33 -14.95
N SER A 16 -33.61 5.12 -14.50
CA SER A 16 -34.61 4.18 -13.96
C SER A 16 -34.82 4.46 -12.48
N ALA A 17 -36.04 4.86 -12.12
CA ALA A 17 -36.52 4.93 -10.75
C ALA A 17 -37.58 3.85 -10.57
N CYS A 18 -37.32 2.87 -9.70
CA CYS A 18 -38.35 2.01 -9.14
C CYS A 18 -38.57 2.42 -7.69
N ASN A 19 -39.69 3.10 -7.44
CA ASN A 19 -40.23 3.36 -6.11
C ASN A 19 -41.11 2.17 -5.71
N SER A 20 -40.91 1.58 -4.53
CA SER A 20 -41.70 0.46 -4.02
C SER A 20 -42.60 0.94 -2.89
N ASP A 21 -43.91 0.97 -3.15
CA ASP A 21 -44.93 1.18 -2.12
C ASP A 21 -45.45 -0.15 -1.56
N LYS A 22 -45.67 -0.15 -0.24
CA LYS A 22 -46.05 -1.27 0.62
C LYS A 22 -47.53 -1.63 0.48
N LYS A 23 -47.88 -2.93 0.55
CA LYS A 23 -48.81 -3.45 1.59
C LYS A 23 -48.82 -4.98 1.69
N LYS A 24 -48.99 -5.40 2.95
CA LYS A 24 -49.01 -6.76 3.53
C LYS A 24 -50.19 -7.60 3.06
N GLU A 25 -49.98 -8.91 2.96
CA GLU A 25 -50.89 -9.96 3.46
C GLU A 25 -50.08 -11.09 4.10
N ALA A 26 -50.67 -11.72 5.11
CA ALA A 26 -50.05 -12.64 6.06
C ALA A 26 -50.38 -14.10 5.74
N ALA A 27 -49.41 -15.00 5.87
CA ALA A 27 -49.64 -16.41 6.16
C ALA A 27 -48.37 -17.03 6.79
N GLY A 28 -48.59 -17.95 7.73
CA GLY A 28 -47.64 -18.37 8.76
C GLY A 28 -46.36 -19.09 8.31
N GLY A 29 -45.37 -19.01 9.20
CA GLY A 29 -44.15 -19.79 9.13
C GLY A 29 -43.13 -19.30 10.17
N GLN A 30 -43.13 -19.88 11.37
CA GLN A 30 -42.02 -19.74 12.31
C GLN A 30 -40.77 -20.35 11.67
N GLN A 31 -39.76 -19.52 11.43
CA GLN A 31 -38.37 -19.97 11.42
C GLN A 31 -37.53 -18.96 12.20
N ASP A 32 -37.02 -19.47 13.30
CA ASP A 32 -36.04 -18.85 14.18
C ASP A 32 -34.79 -18.56 13.35
N THR A 33 -34.49 -17.30 13.08
CA THR A 33 -33.20 -16.90 12.53
C THR A 33 -32.77 -15.65 13.26
N THR A 34 -31.93 -15.90 14.26
CA THR A 34 -31.13 -14.91 14.98
C THR A 34 -30.55 -13.92 13.97
N LEU A 35 -31.07 -12.70 13.97
CA LEU A 35 -30.51 -11.58 13.22
C LEU A 35 -29.14 -11.27 13.84
N VAL A 36 -28.08 -11.77 13.20
CA VAL A 36 -26.74 -11.23 13.40
C VAL A 36 -26.76 -9.83 12.79
N PRO A 37 -26.52 -8.74 13.54
CA PRO A 37 -26.49 -7.43 12.95
C PRO A 37 -25.28 -7.32 12.01
N GLU A 38 -25.56 -7.41 10.72
CA GLU A 38 -24.68 -6.97 9.64
C GLU A 38 -24.62 -5.44 9.63
N ALA A 39 -23.84 -4.92 10.55
CA ALA A 39 -23.32 -3.56 10.51
C ALA A 39 -22.07 -3.50 11.39
N ALA A 40 -21.06 -4.31 11.05
CA ALA A 40 -19.69 -3.90 11.33
C ALA A 40 -19.42 -2.66 10.45
N VAL A 41 -19.81 -1.51 10.98
CA VAL A 41 -19.37 -0.19 10.50
C VAL A 41 -17.87 -0.31 10.29
N GLN A 42 -17.41 -0.25 9.03
CA GLN A 42 -16.00 -0.12 8.72
C GLN A 42 -15.57 1.22 9.31
N LYS A 43 -15.14 1.20 10.57
CA LYS A 43 -14.51 2.33 11.22
C LYS A 43 -13.25 2.58 10.40
N LYS A 44 -13.28 3.64 9.57
CA LYS A 44 -12.13 4.15 8.83
C LYS A 44 -11.00 4.30 9.86
N THR A 45 -10.16 3.28 9.95
CA THR A 45 -9.06 3.24 10.90
C THR A 45 -8.07 4.27 10.37
N ASP A 46 -7.55 5.12 11.24
CA ASP A 46 -6.54 6.09 10.82
C ASP A 46 -5.39 5.33 10.14
N PRO A 47 -4.85 5.86 9.03
CA PRO A 47 -3.87 5.12 8.25
C PRO A 47 -2.62 4.89 9.09
N ILE A 48 -2.18 3.63 9.15
CA ILE A 48 -0.79 3.33 9.52
C ILE A 48 0.10 4.02 8.48
N THR A 49 1.01 4.87 8.94
CA THR A 49 1.92 5.61 8.04
C THR A 49 3.33 5.05 8.10
N GLY A 50 4.09 5.23 7.02
CA GLY A 50 5.47 4.79 6.93
C GLY A 50 6.44 5.91 6.56
N LYS A 51 7.71 5.75 6.95
CA LYS A 51 8.83 6.59 6.50
C LYS A 51 10.03 5.74 6.14
N LEU A 52 10.65 6.05 4.99
CA LEU A 52 11.97 5.56 4.61
C LEU A 52 13.03 6.60 4.98
N SER A 53 14.19 6.11 5.42
CA SER A 53 15.38 6.94 5.65
C SER A 53 16.65 6.14 5.35
N VAL A 54 17.72 6.84 5.03
CA VAL A 54 19.06 6.27 4.85
C VAL A 54 19.84 6.38 6.16
N ILE A 55 20.64 5.37 6.47
CA ILE A 55 21.54 5.34 7.62
C ILE A 55 22.97 5.51 7.11
N GLY A 56 23.60 6.64 7.45
CA GLY A 56 24.95 6.97 7.01
C GLY A 56 25.01 7.40 5.55
N GLU A 57 26.21 7.27 4.96
CA GLU A 57 26.51 7.71 3.60
C GLU A 57 26.71 6.48 2.68
N PRO A 58 25.79 6.22 1.74
CA PRO A 58 25.92 5.11 0.80
C PRO A 58 27.15 5.27 -0.10
N LYS A 59 27.88 4.17 -0.29
CA LYS A 59 29.02 4.08 -1.22
C LYS A 59 28.83 2.93 -2.18
N LEU A 60 29.27 3.11 -3.42
CA LEU A 60 29.21 2.09 -4.45
C LEU A 60 30.03 0.85 -4.01
N GLY A 61 29.45 -0.34 -4.22
CA GLY A 61 30.05 -1.60 -3.77
C GLY A 61 29.97 -1.87 -2.26
N GLY A 62 29.50 -0.90 -1.47
CA GLY A 62 29.27 -1.04 -0.03
C GLY A 62 27.81 -1.30 0.34
N PRO A 63 27.52 -1.49 1.64
CA PRO A 63 26.15 -1.55 2.14
C PRO A 63 25.46 -0.19 1.99
N ILE A 64 24.20 -0.23 1.59
CA ILE A 64 23.29 0.91 1.52
C ILE A 64 22.25 0.68 2.61
N ASN A 65 22.61 1.06 3.84
CA ASN A 65 21.78 0.82 5.02
C ASN A 65 20.59 1.77 5.04
N MET A 66 19.41 1.20 5.19
CA MET A 66 18.13 1.90 5.16
C MET A 66 17.34 1.57 6.43
N ARG A 67 16.48 2.48 6.85
CA ARG A 67 15.49 2.28 7.90
C ARG A 67 14.10 2.50 7.36
N PHE A 68 13.24 1.50 7.60
CA PHE A 68 11.81 1.57 7.35
C PHE A 68 11.08 1.66 8.67
N SER A 69 10.44 2.80 8.91
CA SER A 69 9.69 3.07 10.14
C SER A 69 8.19 3.10 9.86
N VAL A 70 7.41 2.55 10.79
CA VAL A 70 5.95 2.46 10.74
C VAL A 70 5.38 3.10 12.00
N TYR A 71 4.36 3.93 11.83
CA TYR A 71 3.78 4.75 12.88
C TYR A 71 2.27 4.51 12.97
N ASN A 72 1.79 4.31 14.18
CA ASN A 72 0.38 4.41 14.50
C ASN A 72 0.09 5.79 15.11
N ASN A 73 -0.38 6.72 14.28
CA ASN A 73 -0.68 8.08 14.72
C ASN A 73 -2.09 8.22 15.34
N SER A 74 -2.80 7.10 15.52
CA SER A 74 -4.15 7.09 16.10
C SER A 74 -4.13 6.94 17.62
N ASP A 75 -5.30 7.13 18.23
CA ASP A 75 -5.57 6.91 19.65
C ASP A 75 -6.00 5.47 19.99
N THR A 76 -5.98 4.55 19.01
CA THR A 76 -6.36 3.15 19.20
C THR A 76 -5.28 2.18 18.73
N VAL A 77 -5.37 0.93 19.17
CA VAL A 77 -4.49 -0.14 18.65
C VAL A 77 -4.81 -0.36 17.17
N ALA A 78 -3.76 -0.36 16.34
CA ALA A 78 -3.86 -0.65 14.92
C ALA A 78 -2.97 -1.84 14.54
N LYS A 79 -3.17 -2.39 13.35
CA LYS A 79 -2.36 -3.48 12.81
C LYS A 79 -2.02 -3.24 11.35
N PHE A 80 -0.88 -3.75 10.92
CA PHE A 80 -0.44 -3.76 9.53
C PHE A 80 0.07 -5.14 9.15
N CYS A 81 -0.02 -5.49 7.87
CA CYS A 81 0.53 -6.74 7.36
C CYS A 81 2.04 -6.56 7.13
N ILE A 82 2.86 -7.47 7.67
CA ILE A 82 4.33 -7.40 7.52
C ILE A 82 4.79 -7.83 6.12
N TRP A 83 3.89 -8.37 5.31
CA TRP A 83 4.22 -8.74 3.94
C TRP A 83 4.59 -7.55 3.11
N HIS A 84 5.57 -7.76 2.25
CA HIS A 84 6.09 -6.72 1.36
C HIS A 84 6.67 -5.54 2.16
N THR A 85 7.30 -5.84 3.29
CA THR A 85 8.02 -4.86 4.09
C THR A 85 9.38 -5.43 4.54
N PRO A 86 10.32 -4.57 4.98
CA PRO A 86 11.60 -5.03 5.52
C PRO A 86 11.52 -5.85 6.80
N PHE A 87 10.36 -5.91 7.49
CA PHE A 87 10.18 -6.80 8.64
C PHE A 87 10.31 -8.30 8.28
N GLU A 88 10.27 -8.63 6.99
CA GLU A 88 10.50 -9.96 6.44
C GLU A 88 11.73 -10.02 5.51
N LYS A 89 12.64 -9.04 5.62
CA LYS A 89 13.74 -8.81 4.66
C LYS A 89 13.22 -8.39 3.28
N LEU A 90 14.12 -8.31 2.29
CA LEU A 90 13.79 -7.98 0.90
C LEU A 90 13.38 -9.25 0.14
N SER A 91 12.22 -9.81 0.48
CA SER A 91 11.68 -11.05 -0.12
C SER A 91 10.56 -10.81 -1.14
N SER A 92 10.37 -9.58 -1.59
CA SER A 92 9.45 -9.14 -2.66
C SER A 92 9.93 -7.78 -3.19
N LYS A 93 9.57 -7.42 -4.43
CA LYS A 93 9.86 -6.10 -5.02
C LYS A 93 8.89 -5.01 -4.53
N TYR A 94 8.98 -4.64 -3.25
CA TYR A 94 8.11 -3.62 -2.64
C TYR A 94 8.65 -2.18 -2.65
N LEU A 95 9.85 -2.00 -3.21
CA LEU A 95 10.43 -0.69 -3.49
C LEU A 95 10.60 -0.51 -5.00
N ASP A 96 10.16 0.63 -5.51
CA ASP A 96 10.58 1.13 -6.82
C ASP A 96 11.85 1.95 -6.59
N VAL A 97 12.96 1.49 -7.18
CA VAL A 97 14.26 2.16 -7.08
C VAL A 97 14.63 2.60 -8.48
N ASN A 98 14.81 3.91 -8.66
CA ASN A 98 15.13 4.50 -9.95
C ASN A 98 16.36 5.40 -9.84
N LEU A 99 17.14 5.48 -10.90
CA LEU A 99 18.15 6.52 -11.10
C LEU A 99 17.50 7.90 -11.28
N GLU A 100 18.30 8.95 -11.26
CA GLU A 100 17.86 10.34 -11.50
C GLU A 100 17.15 10.54 -12.84
N ASP A 101 17.55 9.79 -13.86
CA ASP A 101 16.94 9.78 -15.20
C ASP A 101 15.69 8.89 -15.29
N TYR A 102 15.15 8.44 -14.15
CA TYR A 102 14.02 7.53 -14.02
C TYR A 102 14.27 6.10 -14.56
N THR A 103 15.52 5.73 -14.87
CA THR A 103 15.86 4.35 -15.22
C THR A 103 15.64 3.43 -14.02
N PRO A 104 14.81 2.38 -14.13
CA PRO A 104 14.57 1.46 -13.02
C PRO A 104 15.81 0.61 -12.73
N VAL A 105 16.07 0.40 -11.44
CA VAL A 105 17.09 -0.53 -10.96
C VAL A 105 16.49 -1.92 -10.85
N ASP A 106 17.23 -2.90 -11.38
CA ASP A 106 16.81 -4.30 -11.34
C ASP A 106 16.73 -4.85 -9.92
N TYR A 107 15.63 -5.55 -9.66
CA TYR A 107 15.45 -6.34 -8.45
C TYR A 107 16.02 -7.75 -8.66
N LYS A 108 16.91 -8.17 -7.77
CA LYS A 108 17.59 -9.47 -7.73
C LYS A 108 17.28 -10.28 -6.47
N GLY A 109 16.42 -9.77 -5.59
CA GLY A 109 16.06 -10.44 -4.34
C GLY A 109 15.15 -11.66 -4.56
N ALA A 110 14.93 -12.41 -3.48
CA ALA A 110 13.96 -13.50 -3.49
C ALA A 110 12.54 -12.97 -3.71
N MET A 111 11.66 -13.79 -4.29
CA MET A 111 10.24 -13.49 -4.45
C MET A 111 9.42 -14.56 -3.74
N ALA A 112 8.92 -14.23 -2.55
CA ALA A 112 8.13 -15.16 -1.74
C ALA A 112 6.73 -15.35 -2.33
N LYS A 113 6.34 -16.61 -2.57
CA LYS A 113 4.95 -16.95 -2.93
C LYS A 113 4.07 -16.86 -1.68
N ARG A 114 2.92 -16.17 -1.78
CA ARG A 114 2.00 -15.96 -0.66
C ARG A 114 0.61 -16.50 -0.99
N MET A 115 -0.11 -16.97 0.03
CA MET A 115 -1.54 -17.26 -0.07
C MET A 115 -2.35 -15.98 0.16
N MET A 116 -3.59 -15.95 -0.32
CA MET A 116 -4.52 -14.84 -0.08
C MET A 116 -5.84 -15.39 0.48
N PRO A 117 -6.45 -14.75 1.50
CA PRO A 117 -5.95 -13.56 2.21
C PRO A 117 -4.72 -13.85 3.11
N PRO A 118 -3.98 -12.83 3.56
CA PRO A 118 -2.89 -13.02 4.52
C PRO A 118 -3.41 -13.68 5.82
N PRO A 119 -2.71 -14.69 6.35
CA PRO A 119 -3.06 -15.31 7.63
C PRO A 119 -2.86 -14.34 8.79
N ALA A 120 -3.50 -14.64 9.93
CA ALA A 120 -3.55 -13.74 11.08
C ALA A 120 -2.17 -13.41 11.69
N ASP A 121 -1.23 -14.35 11.62
CA ASP A 121 0.16 -14.21 12.08
C ASP A 121 1.01 -13.28 11.20
N SER A 122 0.52 -12.92 10.02
CA SER A 122 1.16 -11.97 9.11
C SER A 122 0.90 -10.52 9.49
N TYR A 123 0.15 -10.27 10.57
CA TYR A 123 -0.15 -8.93 11.04
C TYR A 123 0.61 -8.60 12.32
N ARG A 124 1.26 -7.42 12.33
CA ARG A 124 1.86 -6.83 13.52
C ARG A 124 0.91 -5.79 14.12
N LYS A 125 0.77 -5.79 15.44
CA LYS A 125 0.01 -4.79 16.19
C LYS A 125 0.92 -3.64 16.63
N LEU A 126 0.38 -2.43 16.68
CA LEU A 126 0.99 -1.24 17.27
C LEU A 126 -0.03 -0.58 18.20
N ASN A 127 0.38 -0.21 19.41
CA ASN A 127 -0.49 0.54 20.30
C ASN A 127 -0.69 1.97 19.79
N ALA A 128 -1.62 2.70 20.40
CA ALA A 128 -1.83 4.11 20.11
C ALA A 128 -0.53 4.91 20.30
N GLY A 129 -0.17 5.73 19.31
CA GLY A 129 1.06 6.54 19.33
C GLY A 129 2.38 5.77 19.15
N ASP A 130 2.36 4.43 19.09
CA ASP A 130 3.59 3.63 18.96
C ASP A 130 4.16 3.65 17.54
N SER A 131 5.45 3.29 17.46
CA SER A 131 6.14 3.04 16.20
C SER A 131 7.04 1.80 16.27
N THR A 132 7.37 1.26 15.10
CA THR A 132 8.33 0.17 14.95
C THR A 132 9.18 0.43 13.71
N SER A 133 10.41 -0.10 13.70
CA SER A 133 11.31 0.03 12.55
C SER A 133 11.99 -1.29 12.21
N ALA A 134 12.39 -1.42 10.94
CA ALA A 134 13.28 -2.46 10.47
C ALA A 134 14.41 -1.82 9.65
N ASP A 135 15.63 -2.25 9.94
CA ASP A 135 16.81 -1.88 9.16
C ASP A 135 17.09 -2.95 8.12
N PHE A 136 17.53 -2.52 6.94
CA PHE A 136 17.85 -3.41 5.83
C PHE A 136 18.93 -2.80 4.94
N ASN A 137 19.66 -3.64 4.22
CA ASN A 137 20.60 -3.20 3.20
C ASN A 137 19.95 -3.26 1.82
N LEU A 138 19.79 -2.12 1.15
CA LEU A 138 19.17 -2.05 -0.17
C LEU A 138 19.94 -2.89 -1.22
N ALA A 139 21.27 -2.93 -1.11
CA ALA A 139 22.14 -3.65 -2.04
C ALA A 139 21.98 -5.18 -2.00
N ASP A 140 21.30 -5.72 -0.99
CA ASP A 140 21.00 -7.15 -0.90
C ASP A 140 20.06 -7.61 -2.02
N ALA A 141 19.13 -6.74 -2.44
CA ALA A 141 18.10 -7.10 -3.44
C ALA A 141 18.03 -6.20 -4.67
N TYR A 142 18.81 -5.11 -4.75
CA TYR A 142 18.85 -4.23 -5.91
C TYR A 142 20.24 -4.17 -6.53
N HIS A 143 20.31 -4.15 -7.86
CA HIS A 143 21.58 -4.15 -8.60
C HIS A 143 22.14 -2.71 -8.75
N ILE A 144 22.67 -2.16 -7.65
CA ILE A 144 23.25 -0.81 -7.61
C ILE A 144 24.69 -0.85 -8.14
N THR A 145 24.89 -0.43 -9.39
CA THR A 145 26.17 -0.55 -10.11
C THR A 145 26.82 0.79 -10.47
N LYS A 146 26.17 1.91 -10.14
CA LYS A 146 26.62 3.26 -10.50
C LYS A 146 26.57 4.15 -9.27
N ALA A 147 27.53 5.08 -9.18
CA ALA A 147 27.39 6.22 -8.28
C ALA A 147 26.38 7.21 -8.87
N GLY A 148 25.70 7.98 -8.03
CA GLY A 148 24.72 8.99 -8.46
C GLY A 148 23.50 9.09 -7.54
N ASN A 149 22.53 9.89 -7.98
CA ASN A 149 21.28 10.09 -7.27
C ASN A 149 20.28 8.98 -7.59
N TYR A 150 19.59 8.51 -6.56
CA TYR A 150 18.54 7.51 -6.64
C TYR A 150 17.27 8.01 -5.96
N THR A 151 16.12 7.64 -6.52
CA THR A 151 14.80 7.82 -5.90
C THR A 151 14.23 6.46 -5.53
N ILE A 152 13.79 6.32 -4.28
CA ILE A 152 13.23 5.10 -3.71
C ILE A 152 11.80 5.38 -3.28
N LYS A 153 10.85 4.58 -3.77
CA LYS A 153 9.43 4.70 -3.43
C LYS A 153 8.88 3.36 -2.95
N TYR A 154 8.10 3.39 -1.86
CA TYR A 154 7.36 2.21 -1.41
C TYR A 154 6.09 2.01 -2.25
N ASN A 155 5.86 0.79 -2.75
CA ASN A 155 4.78 0.51 -3.70
C ASN A 155 3.74 -0.51 -3.21
N SER A 156 3.86 -1.00 -1.96
CA SER A 156 3.09 -2.14 -1.45
C SER A 156 2.07 -1.76 -0.37
N ALA A 157 1.54 -0.55 -0.43
CA ALA A 157 0.51 -0.07 0.49
C ALA A 157 -0.76 -0.94 0.50
N THR A 158 -1.15 -1.48 -0.66
CA THR A 158 -2.35 -2.34 -0.78
C THR A 158 -2.23 -3.67 -0.06
N VAL A 159 -1.01 -4.20 0.08
CA VAL A 159 -0.74 -5.47 0.77
C VAL A 159 -0.49 -5.25 2.26
N SER A 160 0.37 -4.28 2.58
CA SER A 160 0.80 -4.00 3.95
C SER A 160 -0.23 -3.21 4.77
N GLY A 161 -1.05 -2.39 4.13
CA GLY A 161 -1.87 -1.37 4.79
C GLY A 161 -1.08 -0.14 5.26
N ILE A 162 0.21 -0.02 4.91
CA ILE A 162 1.07 1.10 5.29
C ILE A 162 1.01 2.17 4.20
N VAL A 163 0.57 3.37 4.57
CA VAL A 163 0.55 4.54 3.68
C VAL A 163 1.90 5.25 3.76
N MET A 164 2.58 5.35 2.62
CA MET A 164 3.81 6.12 2.46
C MET A 164 3.67 6.98 1.21
N THR A 165 3.52 8.30 1.39
CA THR A 165 3.31 9.24 0.28
C THR A 165 4.62 9.71 -0.34
N ASP A 166 5.66 9.77 0.47
CA ASP A 166 6.91 10.40 0.09
C ASP A 166 7.84 9.39 -0.59
N SER A 167 8.60 9.87 -1.56
CA SER A 167 9.79 9.16 -2.05
C SER A 167 11.02 9.65 -1.31
N LEU A 168 11.98 8.74 -1.11
CA LEU A 168 13.28 9.06 -0.53
C LEU A 168 14.29 9.25 -1.65
N LYS A 169 15.01 10.38 -1.64
CA LYS A 169 16.17 10.60 -2.50
C LYS A 169 17.44 10.31 -1.72
N ILE A 170 18.37 9.55 -2.30
CA ILE A 170 19.69 9.29 -1.75
C ILE A 170 20.76 9.53 -2.81
N TYR A 171 21.98 9.84 -2.37
CA TYR A 171 23.17 9.85 -3.21
C TYR A 171 24.04 8.65 -2.86
N VAL A 172 24.47 7.89 -3.87
CA VAL A 172 25.46 6.82 -3.74
C VAL A 172 26.79 7.35 -4.25
N GLY A 173 27.76 7.49 -3.35
CA GLY A 173 29.10 7.97 -3.68
C GLY A 173 29.98 6.91 -4.34
N HIS A 174 31.14 7.34 -4.81
CA HIS A 174 32.22 6.47 -5.27
C HIS A 174 32.91 5.74 -4.11
#